data_AF-A0A8A2VQP9-F1
#
_entry.id   AF-A0A8A2VQP9-F1
#
_cell.length_a   1.000
_cell.length_b   1.000
_cell.length_c   1.000
_cell.angle_alpha   90.00
_cell.angle_beta   90.00
_cell.angle_gamma   90.00
#
_symmetry.space_group_name_H-M   'P 1'
#
loop_
_entity.id
_entity.type
_entity.pdbx_description
1 polymer ?
#
loop_
_entity_poly.entity_id
_entity_poly.type
_entity_poly.pdbx_seq_one_letter_code
_entity_poly.pdbx_strand_id
1 'polypeptide(L)'
;MTNWRAVFIGFLVATVLGLFGLALPGIGQLAAGLIGGFAAGYIAGGGLGSGFWHGLLAGAFGGIFAGLLLAFVVGIAGWALGPVGGAISGAAGLGIFTVAVVVSVVMALESAIAGAIGGALNSGRAGRSEPQRY
;
A
#
# COMPACT_ATOMS: atom_id res chain seq x y z
N MET A 1 -8.99 -12.91 -11.63
CA MET A 1 -8.46 -13.51 -10.40
C MET A 1 -7.30 -12.65 -9.89
N THR A 2 -7.12 -12.53 -8.58
CA THR A 2 -6.11 -11.63 -8.00
C THR A 2 -4.70 -12.22 -8.12
N ASN A 3 -3.80 -11.48 -8.77
CA ASN A 3 -2.38 -11.76 -8.82
C ASN A 3 -1.70 -11.19 -7.57
N TRP A 4 -1.59 -12.03 -6.54
CA TRP A 4 -0.95 -11.65 -5.27
C TRP A 4 0.50 -11.20 -5.44
N ARG A 5 1.23 -11.71 -6.44
CA ARG A 5 2.60 -11.26 -6.71
C ARG A 5 2.64 -9.78 -7.06
N ALA A 6 1.68 -9.31 -7.87
CA ALA A 6 1.58 -7.90 -8.22
C ALA A 6 1.26 -7.03 -6.99
N VAL A 7 0.35 -7.49 -6.12
CA VAL A 7 0.01 -6.81 -4.86
C VAL A 7 1.23 -6.68 -3.96
N PHE A 8 1.96 -7.78 -3.71
CA PHE A 8 3.14 -7.77 -2.85
C PHE A 8 4.27 -6.92 -3.41
N ILE A 9 4.50 -6.95 -4.72
CA ILE A 9 5.53 -6.10 -5.34
C ILE A 9 5.13 -4.63 -5.21
N GLY A 10 3.89 -4.26 -5.48
CA GLY A 10 3.43 -2.88 -5.31
C GLY A 10 3.52 -2.40 -3.87
N PHE A 11 3.15 -3.25 -2.90
CA PHE A 11 3.34 -2.99 -1.47
C PHE A 11 4.82 -2.81 -1.11
N LEU A 12 5.73 -3.66 -1.61
CA LEU A 12 7.17 -3.53 -1.36
C LEU A 12 7.73 -2.25 -1.95
N VAL A 13 7.32 -1.89 -3.17
CA VAL A 13 7.70 -0.63 -3.82
C VAL A 13 7.24 0.56 -2.98
N ALA A 14 5.98 0.59 -2.56
CA ALA A 14 5.46 1.63 -1.67
C ALA A 14 6.21 1.66 -0.34
N THR A 15 6.53 0.50 0.24
CA THR A 15 7.24 0.44 1.52
C THR A 15 8.65 1.02 1.40
N VAL A 16 9.41 0.59 0.40
CA VAL A 16 10.78 1.08 0.17
C VAL A 16 10.78 2.59 -0.10
N LEU A 17 9.89 3.07 -0.98
CA LEU A 17 9.74 4.51 -1.24
C LEU A 17 9.28 5.29 -0.02
N GLY A 18 8.36 4.73 0.76
CA GLY A 18 7.87 5.34 1.99
C GLY A 18 8.95 5.46 3.06
N LEU A 19 9.87 4.48 3.15
CA LEU A 19 11.05 4.57 4.01
C LEU A 19 11.98 5.72 3.59
N PHE A 20 12.21 5.90 2.28
CA PHE A 20 12.91 7.09 1.79
C PHE A 20 12.11 8.38 2.04
N GLY A 21 10.78 8.29 1.99
CA GLY A 21 9.85 9.38 2.30
C GLY A 21 9.94 9.87 3.74
N LEU A 22 10.43 9.06 4.68
CA LEU A 22 10.73 9.53 6.04
C LEU A 22 11.83 10.60 6.07
N ALA A 23 12.73 10.62 5.08
CA ALA A 23 13.73 11.68 4.93
C ALA A 23 13.16 12.97 4.28
N LEU A 24 12.03 12.86 3.58
CA LEU A 24 11.35 13.94 2.85
C LEU A 24 9.84 13.93 3.17
N PRO A 25 9.45 14.40 4.37
CA PRO A 25 8.07 14.33 4.82
C PRO A 25 7.10 15.08 3.89
N GLY A 26 5.86 14.58 3.78
CA GLY A 26 4.78 15.17 2.98
C GLY A 26 4.73 14.70 1.54
N ILE A 27 5.86 14.65 0.83
CA ILE A 27 5.91 14.22 -0.58
C ILE A 27 6.12 12.71 -0.68
N GLY A 28 7.01 12.15 0.14
CA GLY A 28 7.42 10.76 0.02
C GLY A 28 6.32 9.74 0.29
N GLN A 29 5.42 10.00 1.24
CA GLN A 29 4.39 9.03 1.64
C GLN A 29 3.27 8.89 0.61
N LEU A 30 2.78 10.01 0.07
CA LEU A 30 1.76 9.98 -1.00
C LEU A 30 2.36 9.44 -2.30
N ALA A 31 3.56 9.90 -2.66
CA ALA A 31 4.24 9.42 -3.86
C ALA A 31 4.51 7.91 -3.79
N ALA A 32 4.87 7.39 -2.61
CA ALA A 32 5.07 5.96 -2.41
C ALA A 32 3.80 5.14 -2.67
N GLY A 33 2.65 5.57 -2.14
CA GLY A 33 1.36 4.91 -2.37
C GLY A 33 0.98 4.91 -3.86
N LEU A 34 1.06 6.07 -4.51
CA LEU A 34 0.82 6.21 -5.94
C LEU A 34 1.73 5.32 -6.79
N ILE A 35 3.05 5.32 -6.54
CA ILE A 35 4.01 4.55 -7.32
C ILE A 35 3.83 3.04 -7.05
N GLY A 36 3.60 2.62 -5.81
CA GLY A 36 3.35 1.23 -5.47
C GLY A 36 2.03 0.70 -6.05
N GLY A 37 0.96 1.50 -5.97
CA GLY A 37 -0.34 1.20 -6.57
C GLY A 37 -0.24 1.07 -8.10
N PHE A 38 0.45 2.00 -8.75
CA PHE A 38 0.76 1.93 -10.17
C PHE A 38 1.53 0.66 -10.53
N ALA A 39 2.59 0.34 -9.78
CA ALA A 39 3.39 -0.86 -10.00
C ALA A 39 2.55 -2.13 -9.86
N ALA A 40 1.70 -2.22 -8.85
CA ALA A 40 0.77 -3.34 -8.68
C ALA A 40 -0.16 -3.48 -9.89
N GLY A 41 -0.77 -2.39 -10.34
CA GLY A 41 -1.67 -2.42 -11.49
C GLY A 41 -0.96 -2.76 -12.79
N TYR A 42 0.23 -2.20 -13.02
CA TYR A 42 1.04 -2.46 -14.21
C TYR A 42 1.46 -3.93 -14.30
N ILE A 43 1.94 -4.51 -13.19
CA ILE A 43 2.34 -5.93 -13.14
C ILE A 43 1.13 -6.86 -13.26
N ALA A 44 0.00 -6.50 -12.66
CA ALA A 44 -1.23 -7.29 -12.76
C ALA A 44 -1.75 -7.34 -14.20
N GLY A 45 -1.67 -6.22 -14.93
CA GLY A 45 -2.27 -6.10 -16.26
C GLY A 45 -3.79 -6.33 -16.23
N GLY A 46 -4.39 -6.64 -17.38
CA GLY A 46 -5.82 -7.01 -17.46
C GLY A 46 -6.82 -5.84 -17.38
N GLY A 47 -6.35 -4.62 -17.63
CA GLY A 47 -7.16 -3.42 -17.85
C GLY A 47 -7.32 -2.54 -16.62
N LEU A 48 -8.18 -1.52 -16.75
CA LEU A 48 -8.49 -0.55 -15.70
C LEU A 48 -9.01 -1.21 -14.42
N GLY A 49 -10.00 -2.11 -14.55
CA GLY A 49 -10.63 -2.76 -13.40
C GLY A 49 -9.69 -3.70 -12.64
N SER A 50 -8.88 -4.48 -13.37
CA SER A 50 -7.85 -5.31 -12.76
C SER A 50 -6.80 -4.45 -12.06
N GLY A 51 -6.29 -3.41 -12.73
CA GLY A 51 -5.32 -2.49 -12.15
C GLY A 51 -5.82 -1.81 -10.88
N PHE A 52 -7.07 -1.34 -10.89
CA PHE A 52 -7.72 -0.72 -9.73
C PHE A 52 -7.75 -1.67 -8.53
N TRP A 53 -8.18 -2.91 -8.74
CA TRP A 53 -8.28 -3.91 -7.67
C TRP A 53 -6.92 -4.22 -7.02
N HIS A 54 -5.86 -4.38 -7.84
CA HIS A 54 -4.53 -4.69 -7.32
C HIS A 54 -3.88 -3.49 -6.65
N GLY A 55 -4.10 -2.27 -7.17
CA GLY A 55 -3.66 -1.03 -6.54
C GLY A 55 -4.33 -0.82 -5.17
N LEU A 56 -5.64 -1.06 -5.08
CA LEU A 56 -6.40 -0.97 -3.83
C LEU A 56 -5.86 -1.94 -2.77
N LEU A 57 -5.66 -3.20 -3.16
CA LEU A 57 -5.11 -4.22 -2.25
C LEU A 57 -3.69 -3.86 -1.80
N ALA A 58 -2.83 -3.38 -2.71
CA ALA A 58 -1.46 -3.00 -2.37
C ALA A 58 -1.43 -1.84 -1.38
N GLY A 59 -2.24 -0.80 -1.61
CA GLY A 59 -2.35 0.36 -0.73
C GLY A 59 -2.95 0.02 0.64
N ALA A 60 -3.99 -0.83 0.68
CA ALA A 60 -4.59 -1.30 1.93
C ALA A 60 -3.58 -2.12 2.75
N PHE A 61 -2.82 -3.02 2.11
CA PHE A 61 -1.71 -3.72 2.77
C PHE A 61 -0.70 -2.74 3.36
N GLY A 62 -0.30 -1.72 2.59
CA GLY A 62 0.58 -0.64 3.03
C GLY A 62 0.13 0.01 4.33
N GLY A 63 -1.09 0.56 4.33
CA GLY A 63 -1.62 1.28 5.48
C GLY A 63 -1.85 0.39 6.70
N ILE A 64 -2.39 -0.82 6.52
CA ILE A 64 -2.65 -1.75 7.63
C ILE A 64 -1.34 -2.23 8.26
N PHE A 65 -0.35 -2.62 7.45
CA PHE A 65 0.94 -3.08 7.97
C PHE A 65 1.69 -1.95 8.69
N ALA A 66 1.74 -0.76 8.11
CA ALA A 66 2.38 0.40 8.74
C ALA A 66 1.69 0.76 10.07
N GLY A 67 0.35 0.75 10.07
CA GLY A 67 -0.46 0.98 11.26
C GLY A 67 -0.23 -0.03 12.38
N LEU A 68 -0.22 -1.30 12.03
CA LEU A 68 0.04 -2.40 12.97
C LEU A 68 1.45 -2.31 13.56
N LEU A 69 2.44 -2.03 12.71
CA LEU A 69 3.83 -1.87 13.15
C LEU A 69 3.97 -0.69 14.12
N LEU A 70 3.36 0.45 13.80
CA LEU A 70 3.38 1.62 14.66
C LEU A 70 2.69 1.36 16.01
N ALA A 71 1.49 0.76 15.98
CA ALA A 71 0.75 0.39 17.19
C ALA A 71 1.56 -0.58 18.07
N PHE A 72 2.24 -1.54 17.46
CA PHE A 72 3.10 -2.50 18.14
C PHE A 72 4.32 -1.82 18.80
N VAL A 73 5.02 -0.95 18.07
CA VAL A 73 6.18 -0.20 18.59
C VAL A 73 5.77 0.69 19.76
N VAL A 74 4.65 1.42 19.64
CA VAL A 74 4.12 2.26 20.73
C VAL A 74 3.74 1.41 21.93
N GLY A 75 3.07 0.27 21.71
CA GLY A 75 2.70 -0.68 22.75
C GLY A 75 3.91 -1.14 23.56
N ILE A 76 4.97 -1.60 22.89
CA ILE A 76 6.23 -2.03 23.53
C ILE A 76 6.92 -0.87 24.26
N ALA A 77 6.97 0.31 23.64
CA ALA A 77 7.64 1.46 24.23
C ALA A 77 7.02 1.86 25.58
N GLY A 78 5.68 1.84 25.70
CA GLY A 78 5.05 2.11 26.98
C GLY A 78 5.18 0.98 27.99
N TRP A 79 5.30 -0.28 27.54
CA TRP A 79 5.64 -1.39 28.43
C TRP A 79 6.97 -1.20 29.14
N ALA A 80 7.95 -0.56 28.48
CA ALA A 80 9.23 -0.21 29.09
C ALA A 80 9.12 0.82 30.24
N LEU A 81 7.99 1.52 30.35
CA LEU A 81 7.69 2.49 31.42
C LEU A 81 6.94 1.87 32.62
N GLY A 82 6.86 0.53 32.67
CA GLY A 82 6.18 -0.21 33.75
C GLY A 82 4.68 -0.41 33.53
N PRO A 83 3.95 -0.97 34.51
CA PRO A 83 2.56 -1.42 34.33
C PRO A 83 1.59 -0.33 33.90
N VAL A 84 1.73 0.88 34.46
CA VAL A 84 0.88 2.04 34.10
C VAL A 84 1.20 2.50 32.68
N GLY A 85 2.48 2.56 32.32
CA GLY A 85 2.91 2.91 30.96
C GLY A 85 2.40 1.91 29.92
N GLY A 86 2.45 0.61 30.23
CA GLY A 86 1.94 -0.46 29.37
C GLY A 86 0.42 -0.41 29.18
N ALA A 87 -0.33 -0.04 30.22
CA ALA A 87 -1.78 0.16 30.10
C ALA A 87 -2.13 1.35 29.19
N ILE A 88 -1.42 2.48 29.35
CA ILE A 88 -1.61 3.69 28.54
C ILE A 88 -1.23 3.43 27.08
N SER A 89 -0.05 2.84 26.83
CA SER A 89 0.39 2.58 25.47
C SER A 89 -0.40 1.48 24.78
N GLY A 90 -0.92 0.50 25.53
CA GLY A 90 -1.85 -0.51 24.99
C GLY A 90 -3.14 0.12 24.47
N ALA A 91 -3.75 1.01 25.26
CA ALA A 91 -4.93 1.75 24.83
C ALA A 91 -4.64 2.69 23.65
N ALA A 92 -3.51 3.40 23.69
CA ALA A 92 -3.06 4.25 22.59
C ALA A 92 -2.79 3.44 21.32
N GLY A 93 -2.19 2.25 21.43
CA GLY A 93 -1.92 1.34 20.32
C GLY A 93 -3.19 0.91 19.59
N LEU A 94 -4.27 0.61 20.32
CA LEU A 94 -5.58 0.33 19.72
C LEU A 94 -6.14 1.54 18.96
N GLY A 95 -6.02 2.74 19.54
CA GLY A 95 -6.41 3.98 18.88
C GLY A 95 -5.61 4.25 17.60
N ILE A 96 -4.29 4.08 17.66
CA ILE A 96 -3.37 4.22 16.53
C ILE A 96 -3.74 3.24 15.42
N PHE A 97 -3.96 1.97 15.76
CA PHE A 97 -4.36 0.97 14.78
C PHE A 97 -5.70 1.32 14.12
N THR A 98 -6.68 1.77 14.90
CA THR A 98 -7.99 2.20 14.38
C THR A 98 -7.85 3.37 13.40
N VAL A 99 -7.08 4.40 13.77
CA VAL A 99 -6.77 5.54 12.87
C VAL A 99 -6.05 5.05 11.62
N ALA A 100 -5.09 4.13 11.77
CA ALA A 100 -4.35 3.59 10.65
C ALA A 100 -5.20 2.77 9.69
N VAL A 101 -6.23 2.05 10.17
CA VAL A 101 -7.21 1.39 9.30
C VAL A 101 -7.96 2.43 8.48
N VAL A 102 -8.41 3.54 9.08
CA VAL A 102 -9.08 4.61 8.33
C VAL A 102 -8.14 5.23 7.29
N VAL A 103 -6.90 5.54 7.68
CA VAL A 103 -5.87 6.05 6.77
C VAL A 103 -5.56 5.03 5.66
N SER A 104 -5.56 3.74 5.95
CA SER A 104 -5.32 2.68 4.97
C SER A 104 -6.37 2.69 3.86
N VAL A 105 -7.63 3.00 4.17
CA VAL A 105 -8.68 3.14 3.16
C VAL A 105 -8.38 4.31 2.24
N VAL A 106 -7.96 5.47 2.79
CA VAL A 106 -7.58 6.64 1.99
C VAL A 106 -6.39 6.33 1.07
N MET A 107 -5.34 5.73 1.62
CA MET A 107 -4.13 5.32 0.87
C MET A 107 -4.46 4.25 -0.19
N ALA A 108 -5.39 3.34 0.11
CA ALA A 108 -5.85 2.34 -0.82
C ALA A 108 -6.58 2.97 -2.02
N LEU A 109 -7.36 4.02 -1.81
CA LEU A 109 -8.08 4.71 -2.88
C LEU A 109 -7.13 5.39 -3.89
N GLU A 110 -6.14 6.14 -3.42
CA GLU A 110 -5.15 6.76 -4.32
C GLU A 110 -4.32 5.69 -5.06
N SER A 111 -3.95 4.61 -4.36
CA SER A 111 -3.22 3.49 -4.94
C SER A 111 -4.06 2.75 -5.99
N ALA A 112 -5.38 2.67 -5.80
CA ALA A 112 -6.31 2.08 -6.75
C ALA A 112 -6.39 2.90 -8.04
N ILE A 113 -6.45 4.23 -7.93
CA ILE A 113 -6.44 5.12 -9.10
C ILE A 113 -5.13 4.95 -9.88
N ALA A 114 -4.00 4.97 -9.18
CA ALA A 114 -2.70 4.75 -9.80
C ALA A 114 -2.59 3.35 -10.44
N GLY A 115 -3.11 2.33 -9.76
CA GLY A 115 -3.17 0.96 -10.26
C GLY A 115 -4.02 0.81 -11.50
N ALA A 116 -5.18 1.50 -11.58
CA ALA A 116 -6.00 1.49 -12.78
C ALA A 116 -5.21 1.99 -14.00
N ILE A 117 -4.46 3.08 -13.84
CA ILE A 117 -3.60 3.64 -14.89
C ILE A 117 -2.51 2.63 -15.28
N GLY A 118 -1.82 2.02 -14.31
CA GLY A 118 -0.81 1.00 -14.57
C GLY A 118 -1.37 -0.20 -15.34
N GLY A 119 -2.53 -0.70 -14.94
CA GLY A 119 -3.20 -1.84 -15.57
C GLY A 119 -3.64 -1.53 -17.01
N ALA A 120 -4.14 -0.31 -17.26
CA ALA A 120 -4.50 0.13 -18.62
C ALA A 120 -3.29 0.16 -19.56
N LEU A 121 -2.15 0.68 -19.09
CA LEU A 121 -0.94 0.80 -19.91
C LEU A 121 -0.35 -0.56 -20.31
N ASN A 122 -0.37 -1.55 -19.42
CA ASN A 122 0.14 -2.89 -19.75
C ASN A 122 -0.80 -3.66 -20.70
N SER A 123 -2.10 -3.40 -20.60
CA SER A 123 -3.11 -4.08 -21.43
C SER A 123 -3.04 -3.66 -22.90
N GLY A 124 -2.76 -2.37 -23.15
CA GLY A 124 -2.50 -1.87 -24.51
C GLY A 124 -1.21 -2.42 -25.14
N ARG A 125 -0.29 -2.96 -24.33
CA ARG A 125 0.94 -3.61 -24.81
C ARG A 125 0.70 -5.05 -25.26
N ALA A 126 -0.10 -5.81 -24.51
CA ALA A 126 -0.46 -7.18 -24.86
C ALA A 126 -1.17 -7.26 -26.23
N GLY A 127 -2.10 -6.34 -26.51
CA GLY A 127 -2.80 -6.27 -27.80
C GLY A 127 -1.94 -5.88 -29.02
N ARG A 128 -0.71 -5.38 -28.82
CA ARG A 128 0.24 -5.09 -29.92
C ARG A 128 1.20 -6.25 -30.21
N SER A 129 1.23 -7.26 -29.35
CA SER A 129 2.24 -8.33 -29.39
C SER A 129 1.78 -9.56 -30.16
N GLU A 130 0.58 -9.53 -30.76
CA GLU A 130 0.01 -10.64 -31.50
C GLU A 130 0.25 -10.40 -33.00
N PRO A 131 1.33 -10.95 -33.61
CA PRO A 131 1.44 -10.96 -35.05
C PRO A 131 0.34 -11.87 -35.59
N GLN A 132 -0.54 -11.33 -36.44
CA GLN A 132 -1.47 -12.08 -37.26
C GLN A 132 -0.70 -13.19 -37.99
N ARG A 133 -0.70 -14.41 -37.45
CA ARG A 133 -0.30 -15.59 -38.20
C ARG A 133 -1.53 -16.06 -38.95
N TYR A 134 -1.57 -15.68 -40.23
CA TYR A 134 -2.38 -16.32 -41.26
C TYR A 134 -1.95 -17.78 -41.45
#